data_AF-A0A351QXQ4-F1
#
_entry.id   AF-A0A351QXQ4-F1
#
_cell.length_a   1.000
_cell.length_b   1.000
_cell.length_c   1.000
_cell.angle_alpha   90.00
_cell.angle_beta   90.00
_cell.angle_gamma   90.00
#
_symmetry.space_group_name_H-M   'P 1'
#
loop_
_entity.id
_entity.type
_entity.pdbx_description
1 polymer ?
#
loop_
_entity_poly.entity_id
_entity_poly.type
_entity_poly.pdbx_seq_one_letter_code
_entity_poly.pdbx_strand_id
1 'polypeptide(L)'
;MDDQNIQNEMISKEKLIEFVTPYYKNKDIMHDLSHIERVLKYVSKLVKSIDYKVDMDILIYGAYFHGFIYNSEKTIIQWLQSQNMSQSMIKKIINASRESQKDEE
;
A
#
# COMPACT_ATOMS: atom_id res chain seq x y z
N MET A 1 -1.70 -27.71 18.83
CA MET A 1 -2.38 -26.43 18.57
C MET A 1 -1.64 -25.86 17.40
N ASP A 2 -2.24 -26.01 16.23
CA ASP A 2 -1.58 -25.78 14.95
C ASP A 2 -1.34 -24.28 14.76
N ASP A 3 -0.06 -23.89 14.74
CA ASP A 3 0.37 -22.57 14.31
C ASP A 3 -0.09 -22.40 12.86
N GLN A 4 -1.12 -21.59 12.68
CA GLN A 4 -1.64 -21.24 11.37
C GLN A 4 -0.53 -20.58 10.58
N ASN A 5 -0.11 -21.30 9.55
CA ASN A 5 0.80 -20.88 8.50
C ASN A 5 0.14 -19.72 7.74
N ILE A 6 0.26 -18.49 8.25
CA ILE A 6 -0.14 -17.28 7.54
C ILE A 6 0.86 -17.13 6.38
N GLN A 7 0.48 -17.63 5.22
CA GLN A 7 1.15 -17.29 3.97
C GLN A 7 1.11 -15.75 3.87
N ASN A 8 2.27 -15.11 3.84
CA ASN A 8 2.36 -13.67 3.56
C ASN A 8 1.62 -13.41 2.23
N GLU A 9 0.50 -12.71 2.25
CA GLU A 9 -0.26 -12.26 1.06
C GLU A 9 0.46 -11.13 0.30
N MET A 10 1.78 -11.04 0.47
CA MET A 10 2.61 -9.99 -0.09
C MET A 10 2.94 -10.32 -1.55
N ILE A 11 2.42 -9.49 -2.45
CA ILE A 11 2.81 -9.45 -3.85
C ILE A 11 4.26 -8.96 -3.91
N SER A 12 5.05 -9.49 -4.84
CA SER A 12 6.42 -9.01 -5.00
C SER A 12 6.44 -7.50 -5.27
N LYS A 13 7.44 -6.81 -4.70
CA LYS A 13 7.58 -5.36 -4.83
C LYS A 13 7.64 -4.93 -6.30
N GLU A 14 8.24 -5.75 -7.15
CA GLU A 14 8.40 -5.51 -8.58
C GLU A 14 7.04 -5.46 -9.29
N LYS A 15 6.15 -6.42 -9.02
CA LYS A 15 4.79 -6.43 -9.58
C LYS A 15 3.97 -5.24 -9.13
N LEU A 16 4.10 -4.85 -7.86
CA LEU A 16 3.44 -3.65 -7.35
C LEU A 16 3.95 -2.40 -8.06
N ILE A 17 5.27 -2.24 -8.18
CA ILE A 17 5.89 -1.13 -8.91
C ILE A 17 5.44 -1.10 -10.36
N GLU A 18 5.46 -2.24 -11.05
CA GLU A 18 4.99 -2.37 -12.43
C GLU A 18 3.56 -1.87 -12.59
N PHE A 19 2.66 -2.30 -11.68
CA PHE A 19 1.26 -1.87 -11.68
C PHE A 19 1.11 -0.37 -11.44
N VAL A 20 1.84 0.22 -10.49
CA VAL A 20 1.66 1.62 -10.14
C VAL A 20 2.37 2.60 -11.06
N THR A 21 3.43 2.18 -11.75
CA THR A 21 4.28 3.05 -12.57
C THR A 21 3.50 3.94 -13.55
N PRO A 22 2.50 3.44 -14.30
CA PRO A 22 1.72 4.28 -15.22
C PRO A 22 1.00 5.46 -14.55
N TYR A 23 0.60 5.31 -13.28
CA TYR A 23 -0.12 6.34 -12.52
C TYR A 23 0.80 7.45 -11.98
N TYR A 24 2.10 7.18 -11.91
CA TYR A 24 3.10 8.06 -11.31
C TYR A 24 4.04 8.70 -12.33
N LYS A 25 4.13 8.18 -13.55
CA LYS A 25 5.09 8.61 -14.59
C LYS A 25 5.06 10.10 -14.91
N ASN A 26 3.88 10.73 -14.82
CA ASN A 26 3.69 12.14 -15.19
C ASN A 26 3.40 13.05 -13.99
N LYS A 27 3.60 12.55 -12.77
CA LYS A 27 3.36 13.34 -11.56
C LYS A 27 4.56 14.21 -11.22
N ASP A 28 4.30 15.27 -10.46
CA ASP A 28 5.35 16.14 -9.95
C ASP A 28 6.23 15.43 -8.89
N ILE A 29 7.34 16.08 -8.53
CA ILE A 29 8.35 15.54 -7.59
C ILE A 29 7.81 15.20 -6.18
N MET A 30 6.70 15.82 -5.76
CA MET A 30 6.05 15.54 -4.48
C MET A 30 5.11 14.34 -4.56
N HIS A 31 4.76 13.87 -5.75
CA HIS A 31 3.80 12.80 -5.93
C HIS A 31 4.31 11.71 -6.85
N ASP A 32 5.61 11.62 -7.14
CA ASP A 32 6.20 10.57 -7.96
C ASP A 32 6.55 9.31 -7.13
N LEU A 33 7.04 8.25 -7.79
CA LEU A 33 7.45 7.02 -7.10
C LEU A 33 8.60 7.28 -6.10
N SER A 34 9.50 8.20 -6.41
CA SER A 34 10.64 8.51 -5.54
C SER A 34 10.16 9.12 -4.21
N HIS A 35 9.08 9.91 -4.23
CA HIS A 35 8.42 10.41 -3.04
C HIS A 35 7.89 9.27 -2.17
N ILE A 36 7.16 8.33 -2.77
CA ILE A 36 6.59 7.18 -2.03
C ILE A 36 7.71 6.34 -1.38
N GLU A 37 8.80 6.10 -2.10
CA GLU A 37 9.95 5.37 -1.54
C GLU A 37 10.59 6.08 -0.36
N ARG A 38 10.70 7.42 -0.41
CA ARG A 38 11.18 8.22 0.73
C ARG A 38 10.23 8.10 1.92
N VAL A 39 8.91 8.20 1.71
CA VAL A 39 7.90 8.04 2.77
C VAL A 39 8.06 6.68 3.44
N LEU A 40 8.08 5.59 2.66
CA LEU A 40 8.22 4.23 3.18
C LEU A 40 9.53 4.01 3.95
N LYS A 41 10.62 4.67 3.54
CA LYS A 41 11.89 4.64 4.28
C LYS A 41 11.76 5.25 5.68
N TYR A 42 11.03 6.36 5.84
CA TYR A 42 10.83 6.98 7.15
C TYR A 42 9.80 6.22 7.99
N VAL A 43 8.71 5.73 7.38
CA VAL A 43 7.74 4.85 8.03
C VAL A 43 8.44 3.62 8.60
N SER A 44 9.32 2.96 7.83
CA SER A 44 10.08 1.80 8.32
C SER A 44 10.96 2.14 9.53
N LYS A 45 11.54 3.35 9.59
CA LYS A 45 12.31 3.79 10.77
C LYS A 45 11.39 4.03 11.98
N LEU A 46 10.23 4.65 11.76
CA LEU A 46 9.24 4.91 12.81
C LEU A 46 8.71 3.61 13.41
N VAL A 47 8.32 2.65 12.57
CA VAL A 47 7.82 1.34 13.02
C VAL A 47 8.86 0.59 13.85
N LYS A 48 10.15 0.71 13.53
CA LYS A 48 11.23 0.12 14.34
C LYS A 48 11.42 0.78 15.71
N SER A 49 10.86 1.97 15.92
CA SER A 49 11.01 2.75 17.15
C SER A 49 9.84 2.63 18.12
N ILE A 50 8.79 1.88 17.75
CA ILE A 50 7.58 1.70 18.56
C ILE A 50 7.43 0.23 18.98
N ASP A 51 6.85 0.01 20.16
CA ASP A 51 6.54 -1.33 20.68
C ASP A 51 5.12 -1.77 20.28
N TYR A 52 4.82 -1.69 18.99
CA TYR A 52 3.55 -2.10 18.43
C TYR A 52 3.76 -2.94 17.18
N LYS A 53 2.98 -4.02 17.06
CA LYS A 53 2.93 -4.80 15.83
C LYS A 53 2.20 -4.01 14.75
N VAL A 54 2.95 -3.59 13.74
CA VAL A 54 2.41 -2.87 12.59
C VAL A 54 2.34 -3.81 11.39
N ASP A 55 1.22 -3.75 10.68
CA ASP A 55 1.04 -4.45 9.41
C ASP A 55 1.70 -3.64 8.28
N MET A 56 2.94 -4.03 7.96
CA MET A 56 3.74 -3.34 6.95
C MET A 56 3.16 -3.46 5.54
N ASP A 57 2.42 -4.52 5.24
CA ASP A 57 1.86 -4.72 3.91
C ASP A 57 0.78 -3.68 3.64
N ILE A 58 -0.12 -3.45 4.62
CA ILE A 58 -1.13 -2.39 4.54
C ILE A 58 -0.47 -1.03 4.31
N LEU A 59 0.60 -0.72 5.04
CA LEU A 59 1.33 0.55 4.88
C LEU A 59 1.97 0.69 3.51
N ILE A 60 2.58 -0.38 3.00
CA ILE A 60 3.23 -0.39 1.69
C ILE A 60 2.19 -0.15 0.59
N TYR A 61 1.12 -0.94 0.53
CA TYR A 61 0.09 -0.76 -0.49
C TYR A 61 -0.63 0.58 -0.34
N GLY A 62 -0.96 0.97 0.90
CA GLY A 62 -1.55 2.26 1.23
C GLY A 62 -0.73 3.41 0.65
N ALA A 63 0.58 3.43 0.92
CA ALA A 63 1.48 4.45 0.40
C ALA A 63 1.63 4.40 -1.12
N TYR A 64 1.59 3.24 -1.76
CA TYR A 64 1.64 3.19 -3.23
C TYR A 64 0.34 3.64 -3.89
N PHE A 65 -0.83 3.39 -3.29
CA PHE A 65 -2.11 3.73 -3.89
C PHE A 65 -2.64 5.12 -3.51
N HIS A 66 -2.14 5.71 -2.42
CA HIS A 66 -2.61 6.99 -1.87
C HIS A 66 -2.77 8.09 -2.92
N GLY A 67 -1.83 8.17 -3.87
CA GLY A 67 -1.81 9.24 -4.86
C GLY A 67 -2.88 9.14 -5.95
N PHE A 68 -3.53 7.99 -6.13
CA PHE A 68 -4.46 7.80 -7.26
C PHE A 68 -5.71 6.96 -6.92
N ILE A 69 -5.90 6.61 -5.65
CA ILE A 69 -7.00 5.77 -5.16
C ILE A 69 -8.38 6.26 -5.62
N TYR A 70 -8.67 7.57 -5.53
CA TYR A 70 -9.98 8.13 -5.88
C TYR A 70 -10.37 7.98 -7.36
N ASN A 71 -9.37 7.93 -8.25
CA ASN A 71 -9.60 7.83 -9.69
C ASN A 71 -9.51 6.38 -10.19
N SER A 72 -9.05 5.44 -9.37
CA SER A 72 -8.73 4.08 -9.83
C SER A 72 -9.01 2.98 -8.80
N GLU A 73 -9.82 3.24 -7.77
CA GLU A 73 -10.17 2.28 -6.71
C GLU A 73 -10.63 0.94 -7.29
N LYS A 74 -11.53 0.96 -8.29
CA LYS A 74 -12.02 -0.25 -8.95
C LYS A 74 -10.89 -1.05 -9.61
N THR A 75 -9.96 -0.39 -10.29
CA THR A 75 -8.81 -1.04 -10.95
C THR A 75 -7.83 -1.61 -9.92
N ILE A 76 -7.59 -0.90 -8.82
CA ILE A 76 -6.77 -1.38 -7.70
C ILE A 76 -7.38 -2.65 -7.11
N ILE A 77 -8.68 -2.64 -6.81
CA ILE A 77 -9.39 -3.81 -6.27
C ILE A 77 -9.28 -5.00 -7.22
N GLN A 78 -9.55 -4.80 -8.52
CA GLN A 78 -9.44 -5.86 -9.53
C GLN A 78 -8.02 -6.42 -9.62
N TRP A 79 -7.01 -5.55 -9.56
CA TRP A 79 -5.61 -5.97 -9.57
C TRP A 79 -5.27 -6.80 -8.33
N LEU A 80 -5.61 -6.34 -7.12
CA LEU A 80 -5.35 -7.09 -5.88
C LEU A 80 -6.06 -8.46 -5.87
N GLN A 81 -7.30 -8.52 -6.36
CA GLN A 81 -8.05 -9.78 -6.53
C GLN A 81 -7.34 -10.73 -7.50
N SER A 82 -6.81 -10.22 -8.62
CA SER A 82 -6.05 -11.03 -9.59
C SER A 82 -4.76 -11.62 -9.02
N GLN A 83 -4.25 -11.06 -7.93
CA GLN A 83 -3.10 -11.58 -7.20
C GLN A 83 -3.49 -12.51 -6.04
N ASN A 84 -4.75 -12.96 -5.97
CA ASN A 84 -5.30 -13.84 -4.94
C ASN A 84 -5.28 -13.26 -3.51
N MET A 85 -5.30 -11.93 -3.38
CA MET A 85 -5.37 -11.29 -2.07
C MET A 85 -6.76 -11.44 -1.45
N SER A 86 -6.83 -11.67 -0.13
CA SER A 86 -8.10 -11.83 0.56
C SER A 86 -8.94 -10.54 0.55
N GLN A 87 -10.26 -10.68 0.53
CA GLN A 87 -11.18 -9.53 0.58
C GLN A 87 -10.98 -8.69 1.86
N SER A 88 -10.60 -9.35 2.97
CA SER A 88 -10.27 -8.68 4.23
C SER A 88 -9.04 -7.78 4.08
N MET A 89 -7.97 -8.29 3.46
CA MET A 89 -6.76 -7.53 3.22
C MET A 89 -6.98 -6.39 2.24
N ILE A 90 -7.69 -6.65 1.13
CA ILE A 90 -8.09 -5.62 0.16
C ILE A 90 -8.82 -4.47 0.86
N LYS A 91 -9.82 -4.77 1.69
CA LYS A 91 -10.57 -3.75 2.42
C LYS A 91 -9.66 -2.87 3.29
N LYS A 92 -8.71 -3.47 4.01
CA LYS A 92 -7.76 -2.73 4.85
C LYS A 92 -6.85 -1.83 4.02
N ILE A 93 -6.34 -2.33 2.89
CA ILE A 93 -5.51 -1.56 1.96
C ILE A 93 -6.28 -0.37 1.37
N ILE A 94 -7.49 -0.59 0.89
CA ILE A 94 -8.32 0.47 0.30
C ILE A 94 -8.64 1.53 1.35
N ASN A 95 -8.99 1.14 2.57
CA ASN A 95 -9.24 2.08 3.67
C ASN A 95 -8.00 2.92 3.98
N ALA A 96 -6.84 2.29 4.19
CA ALA A 96 -5.59 2.99 4.45
C ALA A 96 -5.20 3.94 3.30
N SER A 97 -5.44 3.52 2.06
CA SER A 97 -5.17 4.34 0.88
C SER A 97 -6.06 5.59 0.83
N ARG A 98 -7.35 5.47 1.18
CA ARG A 98 -8.31 6.59 1.16
C ARG A 98 -8.09 7.57 2.30
N GLU A 99 -7.78 7.07 3.49
CA GLU A 99 -7.63 7.92 4.68
C GLU A 99 -6.41 8.85 4.60
N SER A 100 -5.44 8.55 3.73
CA SER A 100 -4.27 9.39 3.47
C SER A 100 -4.56 10.81 2.95
N GLN A 101 -5.76 11.08 2.43
CA GLN A 101 -6.15 12.39 1.88
C GLN A 101 -7.19 13.12 2.75
N LYS A 102 -7.54 12.58 3.92
CA LYS A 102 -8.36 13.31 4.88
C LYS A 102 -7.46 14.25 5.67
N ASP A 103 -7.91 15.48 5.88
CA ASP A 103 -7.32 16.33 6.91
C ASP A 103 -7.42 15.59 8.26
N GLU A 104 -6.39 15.71 9.10
CA GLU A 104 -6.53 15.32 10.52
C GLU A 104 -7.66 16.17 11.12
N GLU A 105 -8.76 15.54 11.52
CA GLU A 105 -9.79 16.17 12.36
C GLU A 105 -9.29 16.34 13.81
#